data_AF-A0A2B0MQM2-F1
#
_entry.id   AF-A0A2B0MQM2-F1
#
_cell.length_a   1.000
_cell.length_b   1.000
_cell.length_c   1.000
_cell.angle_alpha   90.00
_cell.angle_beta   90.00
_cell.angle_gamma   90.00
#
_symmetry.space_group_name_H-M   'P 1'
#
loop_
_entity.id
_entity.type
_entity.pdbx_description
1 polymer ?
#
loop_
_entity_poly.entity_id
_entity_poly.type
_entity_poly.pdbx_seq_one_letter_code
_entity_poly.pdbx_strand_id
1 'polypeptide(L)'
;MKLQLRCNILEHFKMKLNSNFSIWLIPILFAFHNAEEYCFFPEMEYLQPIHMEENMWEKQYFFIALCVLTVIVVLLVYVHSICKKKVTLYILLIIQAMIFMNGWFHIASAIVMERYVPGLVTAVILILPFSLFWFREGVRSGWWKLKHVIASCAVGVLLLFPVIMGILLFSKMIVS
;
A
#
# COMPACT_ATOMS: atom_id res chain seq x y z
N MET A 1 -26.63 24.69 29.33
CA MET A 1 -25.22 24.24 29.39
C MET A 1 -25.02 22.72 29.36
N LYS A 2 -25.85 21.90 30.05
CA LYS A 2 -25.72 20.42 30.02
C LYS A 2 -26.03 19.73 28.67
N LEU A 3 -26.94 20.27 27.85
CA LEU A 3 -27.25 19.71 26.52
C LEU A 3 -26.13 19.90 25.49
N GLN A 4 -25.43 21.04 25.54
CA GLN A 4 -24.34 21.38 24.62
C GLN A 4 -23.07 20.56 24.90
N LEU A 5 -22.82 20.21 26.17
CA LEU A 5 -21.76 19.27 26.55
C LEU A 5 -22.04 17.84 26.04
N ARG A 6 -23.30 17.37 26.11
CA ARG A 6 -23.68 16.03 25.62
C ARG A 6 -23.51 15.89 24.11
N CYS A 7 -23.81 16.95 23.35
CA CYS A 7 -23.67 16.97 21.90
C CYS A 7 -22.19 16.89 21.46
N ASN A 8 -21.30 17.65 22.10
CA ASN A 8 -19.86 17.61 21.83
C ASN A 8 -19.20 16.27 22.22
N ILE A 9 -19.65 15.63 23.30
CA ILE A 9 -19.12 14.32 23.72
C ILE A 9 -19.57 13.22 22.76
N LEU A 10 -20.82 13.25 22.28
CA LEU A 10 -21.32 12.29 21.29
C LEU A 10 -20.65 12.46 19.92
N GLU A 11 -20.45 13.68 19.43
CA GLU A 11 -19.70 13.96 18.18
C GLU A 11 -18.23 13.52 18.30
N HIS A 12 -17.59 13.79 19.44
CA HIS A 12 -16.23 13.35 19.72
C HIS A 12 -16.12 11.80 19.84
N PHE A 13 -17.17 11.12 20.31
CA PHE A 13 -17.22 9.65 20.36
C PHE A 13 -17.56 9.02 18.99
N LYS A 14 -18.41 9.67 18.19
CA LYS A 14 -18.74 9.25 16.81
C LYS A 14 -17.52 9.32 15.89
N MET A 15 -16.65 10.33 16.07
CA MET A 15 -15.36 10.41 15.37
C MET A 15 -14.34 9.35 15.85
N LYS A 16 -14.47 8.85 17.08
CA LYS A 16 -13.49 7.94 17.70
C LYS A 16 -13.73 6.46 17.35
N LEU A 17 -14.95 6.08 16.93
CA LEU A 17 -15.31 4.68 16.70
C LEU A 17 -15.11 4.16 15.27
N ASN A 18 -14.91 5.02 14.25
CA ASN A 18 -14.82 4.57 12.84
C ASN A 18 -13.43 4.71 12.19
N SER A 19 -12.42 5.19 12.91
CA SER A 19 -11.04 5.36 12.41
C SER A 19 -10.23 4.07 12.33
N ASN A 20 -10.65 2.97 12.96
CA ASN A 20 -9.86 1.72 12.98
C ASN A 20 -10.14 0.84 11.75
N PHE A 21 -11.38 0.77 11.27
CA PHE A 21 -11.74 -0.16 10.20
C PHE A 21 -11.09 0.22 8.85
N SER A 22 -11.05 1.50 8.52
CA SER A 22 -10.44 1.95 7.25
C SER A 22 -8.94 1.66 7.18
N ILE A 23 -8.23 1.63 8.31
CA ILE A 23 -6.79 1.31 8.33
C ILE A 23 -6.56 -0.17 8.01
N TRP A 24 -7.47 -1.07 8.40
CA TRP A 24 -7.39 -2.49 8.03
C TRP A 24 -7.67 -2.76 6.55
N LEU A 25 -8.29 -1.83 5.83
CA LEU A 25 -8.43 -1.95 4.38
C LEU A 25 -7.08 -1.82 3.66
N ILE A 26 -6.06 -1.19 4.26
CA ILE A 26 -4.71 -1.08 3.67
C ILE A 26 -4.15 -2.47 3.33
N PRO A 27 -3.92 -3.39 4.30
CA PRO A 27 -3.39 -4.71 3.99
C PRO A 27 -4.36 -5.59 3.20
N ILE A 28 -5.67 -5.44 3.37
CA ILE A 28 -6.67 -6.25 2.66
C ILE A 28 -6.64 -5.94 1.17
N LEU A 29 -6.73 -4.67 0.79
CA LEU A 29 -6.71 -4.27 -0.62
C LEU A 29 -5.34 -4.51 -1.25
N PHE A 30 -4.27 -4.35 -0.47
CA PHE A 30 -2.93 -4.68 -0.92
C PHE A 30 -2.75 -6.19 -1.16
N ALA A 31 -3.35 -7.06 -0.33
CA ALA A 31 -3.35 -8.50 -0.57
C ALA A 31 -4.09 -8.87 -1.87
N PHE A 32 -5.22 -8.24 -2.17
CA PHE A 32 -5.92 -8.44 -3.45
C PHE A 32 -5.07 -7.98 -4.64
N HIS A 33 -4.35 -6.87 -4.49
CA HIS A 33 -3.43 -6.38 -5.52
C HIS A 33 -2.29 -7.37 -5.78
N ASN A 34 -1.62 -7.83 -4.72
CA ASN A 34 -0.58 -8.85 -4.81
C ASN A 34 -1.12 -10.18 -5.37
N ALA A 35 -2.37 -10.53 -5.06
CA ALA A 35 -3.00 -11.73 -5.61
C ALA A 35 -3.21 -11.62 -7.13
N GLU A 36 -3.63 -10.45 -7.65
CA GLU A 36 -3.70 -10.21 -9.09
C GLU A 36 -2.31 -10.36 -9.73
N GLU A 37 -1.29 -9.71 -9.18
CA GLU A 37 0.08 -9.81 -9.68
C GLU A 37 0.59 -11.26 -9.74
N TYR A 38 0.28 -12.07 -8.72
CA TYR A 38 0.66 -13.48 -8.69
C TYR A 38 -0.11 -14.33 -9.70
N CYS A 39 -1.43 -14.15 -9.78
CA CYS A 39 -2.30 -14.90 -10.68
C CYS A 39 -1.90 -14.70 -12.15
N PHE A 40 -1.55 -13.48 -12.51
CA PHE A 40 -1.13 -13.09 -13.85
C PHE A 40 0.39 -12.88 -13.95
N PHE A 41 1.18 -13.56 -13.12
CA PHE A 41 2.64 -13.47 -13.19
C PHE A 41 3.24 -13.78 -14.58
N PRO A 42 2.75 -14.79 -15.35
CA PRO A 42 3.26 -15.07 -16.70
C PRO A 42 3.22 -13.86 -17.64
N GLU A 43 2.25 -12.97 -17.48
CA GLU A 43 2.07 -11.77 -18.28
C GLU A 43 3.13 -10.68 -17.97
N MET A 44 3.93 -10.84 -16.89
CA MET A 44 5.05 -9.95 -16.56
C MET A 44 6.34 -10.21 -17.36
N GLU A 45 6.29 -10.99 -18.44
CA GLU A 45 7.44 -11.36 -19.27
C GLU A 45 8.26 -10.15 -19.80
N TYR A 46 7.65 -8.96 -19.89
CA TYR A 46 8.33 -7.71 -20.30
C TYR A 46 9.33 -7.15 -19.29
N LEU A 47 9.34 -7.63 -18.04
CA LEU A 47 10.31 -7.22 -17.03
C LEU A 47 11.59 -8.06 -17.07
N GLN A 48 11.58 -9.19 -17.81
CA GLN A 48 12.76 -10.03 -18.05
C GLN A 48 13.97 -9.34 -18.73
N PRO A 49 13.82 -8.31 -19.59
CA PRO A 49 14.96 -7.61 -20.19
C PRO A 49 15.72 -6.68 -19.22
N ILE A 50 15.18 -6.41 -18.03
CA ILE A 50 15.93 -5.74 -16.97
C ILE A 50 16.89 -6.81 -16.45
N HIS A 51 18.22 -6.60 -16.56
CA HIS A 51 19.29 -7.52 -16.17
C HIS A 51 19.29 -7.87 -14.66
N MET A 52 18.22 -8.49 -14.20
CA MET A 52 18.16 -9.26 -12.97
C MET A 52 18.80 -10.61 -13.28
N GLU A 53 19.52 -11.22 -12.33
CA GLU A 53 19.97 -12.62 -12.49
C GLU A 53 18.79 -13.49 -12.96
N GLU A 54 19.00 -14.35 -13.97
CA GLU A 54 17.95 -15.19 -14.60
C GLU A 54 17.07 -15.93 -13.57
N ASN A 55 17.63 -16.25 -12.41
CA ASN A 55 16.96 -17.01 -11.36
C ASN A 55 16.08 -16.14 -10.46
N MET A 56 16.19 -14.80 -10.49
CA MET A 56 15.38 -13.90 -9.64
C MET A 56 13.90 -13.87 -10.02
N TRP A 57 13.55 -14.37 -11.21
CA TRP A 57 12.20 -14.37 -11.76
C TRP A 57 11.46 -15.70 -11.60
N GLU A 58 11.95 -16.59 -10.72
CA GLU A 58 11.21 -17.79 -10.36
C GLU A 58 9.91 -17.42 -9.64
N LYS A 59 8.78 -17.97 -10.13
CA LYS A 59 7.44 -17.71 -9.59
C LYS A 59 7.34 -17.97 -8.07
N GLN A 60 8.15 -18.89 -7.54
CA GLN A 60 8.23 -19.18 -6.11
C GLN A 60 8.83 -18.02 -5.30
N TYR A 61 9.93 -17.40 -5.76
CA TYR A 61 10.52 -16.24 -5.08
C TYR A 61 9.58 -15.05 -5.11
N PHE A 62 8.90 -14.83 -6.23
CA PHE A 62 7.89 -13.79 -6.36
C PHE A 62 6.72 -14.00 -5.39
N PHE A 63 6.19 -15.22 -5.28
CA PHE A 63 5.13 -15.54 -4.33
C PHE A 63 5.52 -15.24 -2.87
N ILE A 64 6.73 -15.62 -2.48
CA ILE A 64 7.25 -15.36 -1.13
C ILE A 64 7.43 -13.87 -0.90
N ALA A 65 7.95 -13.13 -1.88
CA ALA A 65 8.09 -11.68 -1.79
C ALA A 65 6.74 -10.99 -1.55
N LEU A 66 5.71 -11.37 -2.30
CA LEU A 66 4.35 -10.85 -2.12
C LEU A 66 3.78 -11.20 -0.74
N CYS A 67 4.00 -12.43 -0.26
CA CYS A 67 3.59 -12.85 1.09
C CYS A 67 4.28 -12.03 2.17
N VAL A 68 5.61 -11.90 2.11
CA VAL A 68 6.42 -11.13 3.06
C VAL A 68 5.98 -9.67 3.09
N LEU A 69 5.81 -9.05 1.93
CA LEU A 69 5.39 -7.65 1.84
C LEU A 69 3.99 -7.46 2.44
N THR A 70 3.05 -8.37 2.15
CA THR A 70 1.71 -8.35 2.74
C THR A 70 1.75 -8.48 4.27
N VAL A 71 2.56 -9.43 4.78
CA VAL A 71 2.74 -9.63 6.24
C VAL A 71 3.34 -8.39 6.89
N ILE A 72 4.35 -7.75 6.29
CA ILE A 72 4.93 -6.51 6.80
C ILE A 72 3.85 -5.43 6.93
N VAL A 73 3.02 -5.23 5.91
CA VAL A 73 1.94 -4.23 5.94
C VAL A 73 0.91 -4.55 7.03
N VAL A 74 0.52 -5.82 7.18
CA VAL A 74 -0.36 -6.29 8.28
C VAL A 74 0.25 -5.97 9.64
N LEU A 75 1.53 -6.28 9.84
CA LEU A 75 2.24 -6.02 11.10
C LEU A 75 2.29 -4.52 11.41
N LEU A 76 2.54 -3.66 10.43
CA LEU A 76 2.55 -2.20 10.62
C LEU A 76 1.16 -1.66 11.02
N VAL A 77 0.09 -2.16 10.40
CA VAL A 77 -1.29 -1.83 10.79
C VAL A 77 -1.61 -2.34 12.19
N TYR A 78 -1.18 -3.54 12.53
CA TYR A 78 -1.34 -4.11 13.87
C TYR A 78 -0.61 -3.29 14.93
N VAL A 79 0.66 -2.95 14.69
CA VAL A 79 1.46 -2.07 15.57
C VAL A 79 0.79 -0.71 15.75
N HIS A 80 0.28 -0.09 14.68
CA HIS A 80 -0.47 1.15 14.82
C HIS A 80 -1.75 0.97 15.65
N SER A 81 -2.47 -0.14 15.46
CA SER A 81 -3.70 -0.46 16.19
C SER A 81 -3.49 -0.58 17.70
N ILE A 82 -2.31 -1.06 18.13
CA ILE A 82 -1.92 -1.12 19.54
C ILE A 82 -1.39 0.23 20.02
N CYS A 83 -0.37 0.77 19.35
CA CYS A 83 0.39 1.91 19.87
C CYS A 83 -0.35 3.25 19.70
N LYS A 84 -1.15 3.39 18.64
CA LYS A 84 -1.92 4.60 18.27
C LYS A 84 -1.08 5.88 18.31
N LYS A 85 0.19 5.79 17.92
CA LYS A 85 1.12 6.91 17.92
C LYS A 85 1.08 7.64 16.57
N LYS A 86 1.39 8.94 16.61
CA LYS A 86 1.52 9.76 15.39
C LYS A 86 2.59 9.19 14.46
N VAL A 87 3.72 8.71 14.98
CA VAL A 87 4.79 8.11 14.18
C VAL A 87 4.28 6.89 13.40
N THR A 88 3.57 5.96 14.06
CA THR A 88 3.04 4.76 13.38
C THR A 88 1.98 5.11 12.35
N LEU A 89 1.18 6.17 12.58
CA LEU A 89 0.24 6.68 11.59
C LEU A 89 0.93 7.26 10.34
N TYR A 90 2.04 7.98 10.52
CA TYR A 90 2.82 8.52 9.39
C TYR A 90 3.58 7.43 8.62
N ILE A 91 3.99 6.35 9.30
CA ILE A 91 4.52 5.15 8.62
C ILE A 91 3.45 4.57 7.71
N LEU A 92 2.21 4.39 8.19
CA LEU A 92 1.10 3.92 7.35
C LEU A 92 0.79 4.88 6.19
N LEU A 93 0.95 6.19 6.39
CA LEU A 93 0.83 7.16 5.30
C LEU A 93 1.86 6.93 4.19
N ILE A 94 3.11 6.70 4.56
CA ILE A 94 4.18 6.39 3.60
C ILE A 94 3.91 5.06 2.90
N ILE A 95 3.49 4.01 3.63
CA ILE A 95 3.14 2.71 3.05
C ILE A 95 1.99 2.85 2.05
N GLN A 96 0.89 3.51 2.43
CA GLN A 96 -0.24 3.70 1.52
C GLN A 96 0.14 4.56 0.32
N ALA A 97 1.02 5.55 0.49
CA ALA A 97 1.55 6.34 -0.62
C ALA A 97 2.43 5.51 -1.56
N MET A 98 3.25 4.60 -1.04
CA MET A 98 4.03 3.67 -1.86
C MET A 98 3.12 2.74 -2.67
N ILE A 99 2.09 2.16 -2.04
CA ILE A 99 1.09 1.32 -2.72
C ILE A 99 0.32 2.13 -3.78
N PHE A 100 -0.08 3.36 -3.46
CA PHE A 100 -0.72 4.28 -4.41
C PHE A 100 0.14 4.56 -5.63
N MET A 101 1.43 4.86 -5.42
CA MET A 101 2.37 5.10 -6.51
C MET A 101 2.66 3.83 -7.29
N ASN A 102 2.67 2.64 -6.67
CA ASN A 102 2.72 1.36 -7.37
C ASN A 102 1.57 1.24 -8.39
N GLY A 103 0.34 1.57 -7.96
CA GLY A 103 -0.82 1.60 -8.85
C GLY A 103 -0.64 2.50 -10.08
N TRP A 104 -0.02 3.67 -9.90
CA TRP A 104 0.33 4.54 -11.04
C TRP A 104 1.40 3.93 -11.94
N PHE A 105 2.38 3.21 -11.40
CA PHE A 105 3.37 2.51 -12.22
C PHE A 105 2.73 1.40 -13.08
N HIS A 106 1.73 0.68 -12.58
CA HIS A 106 0.99 -0.29 -13.41
C HIS A 106 0.23 0.39 -14.56
N ILE A 107 -0.43 1.52 -14.30
CA ILE A 107 -1.14 2.28 -15.34
C ILE A 107 -0.15 2.81 -16.37
N ALA A 108 0.93 3.45 -15.93
CA ALA A 108 1.95 3.97 -16.83
C ALA A 108 2.58 2.84 -17.67
N SER A 109 2.88 1.69 -17.06
CA SER A 109 3.41 0.52 -17.75
C SER A 109 2.43 -0.03 -18.77
N ALA A 110 1.14 -0.14 -18.43
CA ALA A 110 0.12 -0.61 -19.36
C ALA A 110 -0.06 0.32 -20.56
N ILE A 111 0.05 1.64 -20.37
CA ILE A 111 0.01 2.62 -21.45
C ILE A 111 1.24 2.48 -22.35
N VAL A 112 2.45 2.43 -21.76
CA VAL A 112 3.72 2.36 -22.51
C VAL A 112 3.86 1.05 -23.26
N MET A 113 3.40 -0.06 -22.67
CA MET A 113 3.49 -1.40 -23.24
C MET A 113 2.28 -1.75 -24.13
N GLU A 114 1.27 -0.89 -24.18
CA GLU A 114 0.01 -1.07 -24.91
C GLU A 114 -0.66 -2.43 -24.65
N ARG A 115 -0.52 -2.95 -23.43
CA ARG A 115 -1.01 -4.28 -23.05
C ARG A 115 -1.36 -4.35 -21.58
N TYR A 116 -2.07 -5.41 -21.20
CA TYR A 116 -2.37 -5.68 -19.81
C TYR A 116 -1.08 -5.88 -18.99
N VAL A 117 -1.07 -5.29 -17.80
CA VAL A 117 0.00 -5.43 -16.81
C VAL A 117 -0.63 -5.99 -15.53
N PRO A 118 -0.11 -7.10 -14.98
CA PRO A 118 -0.61 -7.65 -13.73
C PRO A 118 -0.59 -6.60 -12.62
N GLY A 119 -1.67 -6.50 -11.86
CA GLY A 119 -1.90 -5.46 -10.86
C GLY A 119 -2.67 -4.23 -11.36
N LEU A 120 -2.89 -4.10 -12.68
CA LEU A 120 -3.60 -2.96 -13.27
C LEU A 120 -5.07 -2.87 -12.83
N VAL A 121 -5.79 -4.00 -12.81
CA VAL A 121 -7.24 -3.99 -12.52
C VAL A 121 -7.48 -3.53 -11.09
N THR A 122 -6.78 -4.14 -10.14
CA THR A 122 -6.85 -3.78 -8.72
C THR A 122 -6.24 -2.41 -8.46
N ALA A 123 -5.23 -1.98 -9.22
CA ALA A 123 -4.71 -0.61 -9.12
C ALA A 123 -5.83 0.42 -9.38
N VAL A 124 -6.54 0.27 -10.51
CA VAL A 124 -7.58 1.20 -10.94
C VAL A 124 -8.84 1.11 -10.07
N ILE A 125 -9.26 -0.10 -9.71
CA ILE A 125 -10.56 -0.33 -9.03
C ILE A 125 -10.44 -0.22 -7.51
N LEU A 126 -9.31 -0.62 -6.92
CA LEU A 126 -9.15 -0.73 -5.47
C LEU A 126 -8.13 0.28 -4.93
N ILE A 127 -6.89 0.21 -5.40
CA ILE A 127 -5.77 0.93 -4.80
C ILE A 127 -5.91 2.44 -4.95
N LEU A 128 -6.08 2.95 -6.17
CA LEU A 128 -6.18 4.40 -6.39
C LEU A 128 -7.41 5.00 -5.71
N PRO A 129 -8.64 4.45 -5.86
CA PRO A 129 -9.82 5.01 -5.22
C PRO A 129 -9.70 5.02 -3.69
N PHE A 130 -9.22 3.92 -3.09
CA PHE A 130 -9.05 3.84 -1.65
C PHE A 130 -7.99 4.81 -1.14
N SER A 131 -6.84 4.91 -1.83
CA SER A 131 -5.77 5.84 -1.44
C SER A 131 -6.25 7.29 -1.45
N LEU A 132 -6.95 7.72 -2.51
CA LEU A 132 -7.50 9.06 -2.62
C LEU A 132 -8.53 9.33 -1.52
N PHE A 133 -9.41 8.36 -1.26
CA PHE A 133 -10.36 8.43 -0.14
C PHE A 133 -9.63 8.60 1.20
N TRP A 134 -8.64 7.76 1.50
CA TRP A 134 -7.96 7.74 2.79
C TRP A 134 -7.06 8.96 3.00
N PHE A 135 -6.37 9.44 1.96
CA PHE A 135 -5.62 10.70 2.02
C PHE A 135 -6.52 11.89 2.30
N ARG A 136 -7.66 11.98 1.57
CA ARG A 136 -8.66 13.03 1.78
C ARG A 136 -9.23 12.96 3.20
N GLU A 137 -9.57 11.78 3.67
CA GLU A 137 -10.13 11.59 5.00
C GLU A 137 -9.14 12.00 6.09
N GLY A 138 -7.87 11.60 5.97
CA GLY A 138 -6.84 12.03 6.92
C GLY A 138 -6.53 13.53 6.88
N VAL A 139 -6.71 14.21 5.73
CA VAL A 139 -6.64 15.68 5.67
C VAL A 139 -7.83 16.32 6.37
N ARG A 140 -9.06 15.84 6.13
CA ARG A 140 -10.29 16.36 6.76
C ARG A 140 -10.31 16.13 8.26
N SER A 141 -9.83 14.97 8.70
CA SER A 141 -9.75 14.57 10.11
C SER A 141 -8.52 15.12 10.84
N GLY A 142 -7.68 15.91 10.15
CA GLY A 142 -6.53 16.61 10.75
C GLY A 142 -5.35 15.70 11.12
N TRP A 143 -5.29 14.46 10.61
CA TRP A 143 -4.17 13.54 10.83
C TRP A 143 -2.89 14.05 10.18
N TRP A 144 -3.04 14.65 8.99
CA TRP A 144 -1.97 15.26 8.21
C TRP A 144 -2.51 16.39 7.33
N LYS A 145 -1.59 17.21 6.81
CA LYS A 145 -1.86 18.20 5.75
C LYS A 145 -1.53 17.61 4.37
N LEU A 146 -2.10 18.15 3.29
CA LEU A 146 -1.83 17.73 1.91
C LEU A 146 -0.34 17.64 1.57
N LYS A 147 0.49 18.57 2.05
CA LYS A 147 1.95 18.53 1.84
C LYS A 147 2.61 17.24 2.35
N HIS A 148 2.08 16.61 3.38
CA HIS A 148 2.61 15.34 3.88
C HIS A 148 2.21 14.19 2.95
N VAL A 149 1.02 14.22 2.35
CA VAL A 149 0.62 13.24 1.33
C VAL A 149 1.54 13.33 0.12
N ILE A 150 1.78 14.54 -0.39
CA ILE A 150 2.69 14.78 -1.53
C ILE A 150 4.11 14.31 -1.19
N ALA A 151 4.62 14.68 -0.02
CA ALA A 151 5.93 14.24 0.44
C ALA A 151 6.00 12.70 0.59
N SER A 152 4.96 12.07 1.12
CA SER A 152 4.86 10.62 1.23
C SER A 152 4.79 9.92 -0.12
N CYS A 153 4.15 10.51 -1.15
CA CYS A 153 4.19 9.98 -2.51
C CYS A 153 5.60 10.06 -3.10
N ALA A 154 6.30 11.18 -2.92
CA ALA A 154 7.69 11.33 -3.37
C ALA A 154 8.63 10.33 -2.69
N VAL A 155 8.51 10.20 -1.36
CA VAL A 155 9.24 9.17 -0.59
C VAL A 155 8.83 7.76 -1.02
N GLY A 156 7.54 7.54 -1.30
CA GLY A 156 7.01 6.27 -1.79
C GLY A 156 7.64 5.86 -3.11
N VAL A 157 7.72 6.76 -4.10
CA VAL A 157 8.43 6.52 -5.36
C VAL A 157 9.89 6.18 -5.13
N LEU A 158 10.57 6.95 -4.28
CA LEU A 158 11.99 6.75 -3.97
C LEU A 158 12.26 5.38 -3.34
N LEU A 159 11.37 4.91 -2.46
CA LEU A 159 11.53 3.67 -1.72
C LEU A 159 10.97 2.44 -2.45
N LEU A 160 10.06 2.61 -3.41
CA LEU A 160 9.34 1.52 -4.05
C LEU A 160 10.28 0.45 -4.64
N PHE A 161 11.16 0.84 -5.56
CA PHE A 161 12.08 -0.10 -6.21
C PHE A 161 13.11 -0.70 -5.23
N PRO A 162 13.78 0.07 -4.35
CA PRO A 162 14.67 -0.51 -3.34
C PRO A 162 13.97 -1.53 -2.42
N VAL A 163 12.74 -1.27 -2.01
CA VAL A 163 11.97 -2.20 -1.16
C VAL A 163 11.61 -3.46 -1.93
N ILE A 164 11.06 -3.35 -3.14
CA ILE A 164 10.72 -4.51 -3.96
C ILE A 164 11.97 -5.37 -4.21
N MET A 165 13.08 -4.74 -4.60
CA MET A 165 14.35 -5.44 -4.84
C MET A 165 14.90 -6.10 -3.60
N GLY A 166 14.90 -5.41 -2.45
CA GLY A 166 15.36 -5.98 -1.19
C GLY A 166 14.54 -7.20 -0.77
N ILE A 167 13.22 -7.15 -0.94
CA ILE A 167 12.33 -8.27 -0.59
C ILE A 167 12.49 -9.45 -1.56
N LEU A 168 12.68 -9.20 -2.86
CA LEU A 168 12.96 -10.26 -3.83
C LEU A 168 14.28 -10.98 -3.53
N LEU A 169 15.35 -10.23 -3.22
CA LEU A 169 16.64 -10.80 -2.82
C LEU A 169 16.52 -11.62 -1.52
N PHE A 170 15.81 -11.08 -0.54
CA PHE A 170 15.53 -11.80 0.71
C PHE A 170 14.74 -13.10 0.46
N SER A 171 13.77 -13.08 -0.45
CA SER A 171 12.95 -14.24 -0.78
C SER A 171 13.77 -15.33 -1.46
N LYS A 172 14.70 -14.96 -2.36
CA LYS A 172 15.67 -15.90 -2.94
C LYS A 172 16.55 -16.53 -1.87
N MET A 173 17.11 -15.74 -0.95
CA MET A 173 17.99 -16.23 0.12
C MET A 173 17.33 -17.23 1.08
N ILE A 174 16.01 -17.18 1.26
CA ILE A 174 15.29 -18.11 2.14
C ILE A 174 15.08 -19.49 1.49
N VAL A 175 14.96 -19.51 0.16
CA VAL A 175 14.56 -20.72 -0.59
C VAL A 175 15.75 -21.43 -1.23
N SER A 176 16.79 -20.69 -1.62
CA SER A 176 18.06 -21.23 -2.12
C SER A 176 18.87 -21.90 -1.00
#